data_AF-A0A2E1V053-F1
#
_entry.id   AF-A0A2E1V053-F1
#
_cell.length_a   1.000
_cell.length_b   1.000
_cell.length_c   1.000
_cell.angle_alpha   90.00
_cell.angle_beta   90.00
_cell.angle_gamma   90.00
#
_symmetry.space_group_name_H-M   'P 1'
#
loop_
_entity.id
_entity.type
_entity.pdbx_description
1 polymer ?
#
loop_
_entity_poly.entity_id
_entity_poly.type
_entity_poly.pdbx_seq_one_letter_code
_entity_poly.pdbx_strand_id
1 'polypeptide(L)'
;MTGQWVEIEFDCLPLRSVNRLDAPIDASPKYAAFVQRVKSAMETHGSHNSYYLHRGLCRFHLTNASDRGEISFRFEGTVLTGQEDRKTRAIDLTVDLQSETCGWLSQPIVEFFAESVQHAVLVEFDRYIEAGDLSKTEERMEKLAEENELSQGFVGMYL
;
A
#
# COMPACT_ATOMS: atom_id res chain seq x y z
N MET A 1 8.19 -23.71 -18.95
CA MET A 1 8.38 -22.26 -18.73
C MET A 1 7.10 -21.73 -18.13
N THR A 2 7.15 -21.19 -16.91
CA THR A 2 6.03 -20.53 -16.25
C THR A 2 6.25 -19.03 -16.39
N GLY A 3 5.31 -18.31 -17.02
CA GLY A 3 5.38 -16.85 -17.13
C GLY A 3 4.86 -16.18 -15.86
N GLN A 4 5.27 -14.94 -15.63
CA GLN A 4 4.75 -14.05 -14.59
C GLN A 4 3.98 -12.93 -15.30
N TRP A 5 2.66 -12.89 -15.09
CA TRP A 5 1.74 -12.06 -15.89
C TRP A 5 1.37 -10.75 -15.19
N VAL A 6 1.45 -10.77 -13.85
CA VAL A 6 1.15 -9.64 -12.97
C VAL A 6 2.16 -9.63 -11.83
N GLU A 7 2.78 -8.49 -11.58
CA GLU A 7 3.64 -8.24 -10.44
C GLU A 7 3.02 -7.16 -9.58
N ILE A 8 2.97 -7.39 -8.26
CA ILE A 8 2.44 -6.43 -7.29
C ILE A 8 3.45 -6.25 -6.17
N GLU A 9 3.73 -4.99 -5.84
CA GLU A 9 4.55 -4.58 -4.71
C GLU A 9 3.80 -3.48 -3.95
N PHE A 10 3.80 -3.53 -2.61
CA PHE A 10 3.23 -2.46 -1.78
C PHE A 10 3.80 -2.49 -0.36
N ASP A 11 3.76 -1.35 0.31
CA ASP A 11 3.89 -1.25 1.75
C ASP A 11 2.49 -1.22 2.37
N CYS A 12 2.29 -1.91 3.50
CA CYS A 12 1.01 -2.00 4.19
C CYS A 12 1.09 -1.40 5.60
N LEU A 13 0.14 -0.52 5.92
CA LEU A 13 -0.03 0.08 7.24
C LEU A 13 -1.41 -0.27 7.82
N PRO A 14 -1.50 -1.12 8.86
CA PRO A 14 -2.75 -1.33 9.59
C PRO A 14 -3.24 -0.02 10.21
N LEU A 15 -4.45 0.44 9.89
CA LEU A 15 -4.91 1.74 10.37
C LEU A 15 -5.12 1.77 11.90
N ARG A 16 -5.38 0.61 12.51
CA ARG A 16 -5.44 0.44 13.97
C ARG A 16 -4.14 0.76 14.70
N SER A 17 -2.97 0.66 14.05
CA SER A 17 -1.68 0.92 14.69
C SER A 17 -1.31 2.40 14.71
N VAL A 18 -2.13 3.26 14.10
CA VAL A 18 -1.83 4.68 13.98
C VAL A 18 -2.35 5.43 15.20
N ASN A 19 -1.48 5.61 16.20
CA ASN A 19 -1.83 6.25 17.48
C ASN A 19 -1.89 7.78 17.41
N ARG A 20 -1.08 8.40 16.55
CA ARG A 20 -0.98 9.85 16.40
C ARG A 20 -0.90 10.23 14.93
N LEU A 21 -1.84 11.05 14.50
CA LEU A 21 -1.97 11.44 13.09
C LEU A 21 -1.43 12.86 12.81
N ASP A 22 -0.73 13.49 13.75
CA ASP A 22 -0.23 14.85 13.51
C ASP A 22 1.19 14.82 12.95
N ALA A 23 1.30 15.31 11.72
CA ALA A 23 2.60 15.54 11.09
C ALA A 23 3.38 16.58 11.91
N PRO A 24 4.65 16.30 12.25
CA PRO A 24 5.54 17.28 12.85
C PRO A 24 5.62 18.56 12.00
N ILE A 25 5.88 19.70 12.63
CA ILE A 25 5.97 21.00 11.94
C ILE A 25 7.12 21.02 10.92
N ASP A 26 8.17 20.24 11.19
CA ASP A 26 9.35 20.04 10.35
C ASP A 26 9.20 18.90 9.33
N ALA A 27 8.01 18.28 9.22
CA ALA A 27 7.77 17.20 8.28
C ALA A 27 7.94 17.66 6.82
N SER A 28 8.55 16.78 6.00
CA SER A 28 8.60 17.01 4.55
C SER A 28 7.18 17.10 3.96
N PRO A 29 6.98 17.90 2.89
CA PRO A 29 5.67 18.02 2.24
C PRO A 29 5.09 16.67 1.79
N LYS A 30 5.95 15.74 1.34
CA LYS A 30 5.56 14.39 0.93
C LYS A 30 5.01 13.58 2.11
N TYR A 31 5.67 13.65 3.27
CA TYR A 31 5.23 12.97 4.48
C TYR A 31 3.94 13.58 5.03
N ALA A 32 3.84 14.91 5.07
CA ALA A 32 2.62 15.61 5.47
C ALA A 32 1.43 15.19 4.59
N ALA A 33 1.61 15.15 3.27
CA ALA A 33 0.58 14.70 2.34
C ALA A 33 0.19 13.23 2.56
N PHE A 34 1.15 12.34 2.85
CA PHE A 34 0.87 10.95 3.20
C PHE A 34 0.02 10.84 4.48
N VAL A 35 0.39 11.57 5.53
CA VAL A 35 -0.37 11.61 6.79
C VAL A 35 -1.80 12.11 6.56
N GLN A 36 -2.00 13.12 5.71
CA GLN A 36 -3.34 13.60 5.36
C GLN A 36 -4.17 12.54 4.62
N ARG A 37 -3.56 11.76 3.72
CA ARG A 37 -4.27 10.66 3.05
C ARG A 37 -4.64 9.54 4.00
N VAL A 38 -3.75 9.18 4.93
CA VAL A 38 -4.03 8.20 5.98
C VAL A 38 -5.14 8.68 6.91
N LYS A 39 -5.13 9.97 7.31
CA LYS A 39 -6.23 10.59 8.06
C LYS A 39 -7.57 10.44 7.33
N SER A 40 -7.60 10.83 6.06
CA SER A 40 -8.81 10.75 5.25
C SER A 40 -9.31 9.31 5.08
N ALA A 41 -8.41 8.35 4.93
CA ALA A 41 -8.74 6.92 4.89
C ALA A 41 -9.39 6.45 6.22
N MET A 42 -8.81 6.82 7.36
CA MET A 42 -9.38 6.48 8.68
C MET A 42 -10.73 7.14 8.94
N GLU A 43 -10.93 8.38 8.49
CA GLU A 43 -12.21 9.08 8.59
C GLU A 43 -13.30 8.43 7.73
N THR A 44 -12.92 7.98 6.53
CA THR A 44 -13.87 7.39 5.56
C THR A 44 -14.24 5.96 5.93
N HIS A 45 -13.26 5.16 6.34
CA HIS A 45 -13.39 3.71 6.44
C HIS A 45 -13.24 3.15 7.86
N GLY A 46 -12.86 3.99 8.82
CA GLY A 46 -12.50 3.56 10.17
C GLY A 46 -11.13 2.88 10.24
N SER A 47 -10.69 2.55 11.46
CA SER A 47 -9.38 1.97 11.73
C SER A 47 -9.37 0.46 11.91
N HIS A 48 -10.53 -0.14 12.22
CA HIS A 48 -10.65 -1.57 12.45
C HIS A 48 -10.88 -2.30 11.12
N ASN A 49 -10.13 -3.37 10.89
CA ASN A 49 -10.17 -4.17 9.66
C ASN A 49 -9.94 -3.34 8.39
N SER A 50 -9.12 -2.30 8.54
CA SER A 50 -8.76 -1.35 7.51
C SER A 50 -7.25 -1.23 7.44
N TYR A 51 -6.71 -1.37 6.22
CA TYR A 51 -5.29 -1.37 5.93
C TYR A 51 -5.00 -0.36 4.85
N TYR A 52 -4.06 0.54 5.09
CA TYR A 52 -3.64 1.50 4.08
C TYR A 52 -2.45 0.97 3.30
N LEU A 53 -2.62 0.80 2.00
CA LEU A 53 -1.57 0.45 1.07
C LEU A 53 -0.94 1.71 0.50
N HIS A 54 0.39 1.76 0.50
CA HIS A 54 1.12 2.88 -0.06
C HIS A 54 2.36 2.43 -0.82
N ARG A 55 2.86 3.32 -1.69
CA ARG A 55 3.94 2.99 -2.65
C ARG A 55 3.60 1.72 -3.45
N GLY A 56 2.31 1.51 -3.72
CA GLY A 56 1.83 0.37 -4.47
C GLY A 56 2.28 0.47 -5.93
N LEU A 57 2.69 -0.65 -6.47
CA LEU A 57 3.10 -0.81 -7.85
C LEU A 57 2.48 -2.09 -8.40
N CYS A 58 1.83 -2.00 -9.55
CA CYS A 58 1.28 -3.13 -10.27
C CYS A 58 1.80 -3.10 -11.71
N ARG A 59 2.50 -4.16 -12.14
CA ARG A 59 2.98 -4.31 -13.52
C ARG A 59 2.25 -5.46 -14.21
N PHE A 60 1.69 -5.18 -15.37
CA PHE A 60 1.12 -6.18 -16.27
C PHE A 60 2.09 -6.46 -17.41
N HIS A 61 2.31 -7.75 -17.69
CA HIS A 61 3.16 -8.22 -18.78
C HIS A 61 2.31 -8.83 -19.90
N LEU A 62 2.04 -8.06 -20.95
CA LEU A 62 1.24 -8.49 -22.11
C LEU A 62 2.03 -9.29 -23.13
N THR A 63 3.37 -9.23 -23.07
CA THR A 63 4.26 -10.08 -23.85
C THR A 63 5.40 -10.59 -22.97
N ASN A 64 6.16 -11.57 -23.46
CA ASN A 64 7.31 -12.12 -22.74
C ASN A 64 8.61 -11.28 -22.93
N ALA A 65 8.54 -10.14 -23.61
CA ALA A 65 9.68 -9.24 -23.81
C ALA A 65 9.63 -8.09 -22.79
N SER A 66 10.73 -7.88 -22.06
CA SER A 66 10.81 -6.87 -20.99
C SER A 66 10.72 -5.42 -21.47
N ASP A 67 10.98 -5.17 -22.75
CA ASP A 67 10.97 -3.84 -23.37
C ASP A 67 9.70 -3.56 -24.18
N ARG A 68 8.74 -4.50 -24.21
CA ARG A 68 7.53 -4.39 -25.01
C ARG A 68 6.35 -5.10 -24.35
N GLY A 69 5.28 -4.36 -24.11
CA GLY A 69 4.06 -4.95 -23.54
C GLY A 69 3.95 -4.82 -22.02
N GLU A 70 4.80 -4.03 -21.39
CA GLU A 70 4.68 -3.69 -19.97
C GLU A 70 3.70 -2.53 -19.80
N ILE A 71 2.83 -2.63 -18.81
CA ILE A 71 2.01 -1.52 -18.33
C ILE A 71 2.14 -1.46 -16.81
N SER A 72 2.65 -0.35 -16.29
CA SER A 72 2.91 -0.15 -14.87
C SER A 72 1.99 0.91 -14.29
N PHE A 73 1.32 0.58 -13.19
CA PHE A 73 0.46 1.47 -12.43
C PHE A 73 1.00 1.67 -11.03
N ARG A 74 0.97 2.90 -10.55
CA ARG A 74 1.10 3.17 -9.12
C ARG A 74 -0.28 3.16 -8.47
N PHE A 75 -0.36 2.69 -7.24
CA PHE A 75 -1.59 2.75 -6.47
C PHE A 75 -1.34 3.06 -5.00
N GLU A 76 -2.34 3.65 -4.36
CA GLU A 76 -2.41 3.83 -2.91
C GLU A 76 -3.87 3.91 -2.47
N GLY A 77 -4.16 3.54 -1.24
CA GLY A 77 -5.53 3.59 -0.72
C GLY A 77 -5.79 2.57 0.37
N THR A 78 -7.06 2.26 0.59
CA THR A 78 -7.50 1.43 1.73
C THR A 78 -8.01 0.08 1.26
N VAL A 79 -7.62 -0.97 1.97
CA VAL A 79 -8.16 -2.32 1.84
C VAL A 79 -8.93 -2.64 3.10
N LEU A 80 -10.15 -3.16 2.92
CA LEU A 80 -11.04 -3.56 3.99
C LEU A 80 -11.16 -5.07 4.04
N THR A 81 -10.98 -5.62 5.23
CA THR A 81 -11.09 -7.05 5.49
C THR A 81 -12.40 -7.40 6.19
N GLY A 82 -12.74 -8.70 6.14
CA GLY A 82 -13.82 -9.26 6.93
C GLY A 82 -13.54 -9.23 8.44
N GLN A 83 -14.51 -9.66 9.25
CA GLN A 83 -14.39 -9.62 10.73
C GLN A 83 -13.19 -10.40 11.28
N GLU A 84 -12.74 -11.44 10.58
CA GLU A 84 -11.60 -12.28 11.00
C GLU A 84 -10.25 -11.83 10.42
N ASP A 85 -10.17 -10.69 9.71
CA ASP A 85 -8.93 -10.21 9.05
C ASP A 85 -8.28 -11.24 8.09
N ARG A 86 -9.08 -12.16 7.53
CA ARG A 86 -8.60 -13.25 6.67
C ARG A 86 -8.77 -13.03 5.17
N LYS A 87 -9.77 -12.23 4.80
CA LYS A 87 -10.11 -11.97 3.41
C LYS A 87 -10.49 -10.52 3.21
N THR A 88 -10.06 -9.99 2.09
CA THR A 88 -10.50 -8.72 1.56
C THR A 88 -11.98 -8.77 1.20
N ARG A 89 -12.69 -7.68 1.50
CA ARG A 89 -14.11 -7.49 1.20
C ARG A 89 -14.31 -6.35 0.22
N ALA A 90 -13.54 -5.29 0.39
CA ALA A 90 -13.63 -4.09 -0.43
C ALA A 90 -12.27 -3.41 -0.47
N ILE A 91 -12.06 -2.63 -1.51
CA ILE A 91 -10.88 -1.78 -1.66
C ILE A 91 -11.34 -0.43 -2.18
N ASP A 92 -10.60 0.59 -1.78
CA ASP A 92 -10.75 1.97 -2.22
C ASP A 92 -9.36 2.50 -2.56
N LEU A 93 -9.01 2.42 -3.85
CA LEU A 93 -7.66 2.72 -4.34
C LEU A 93 -7.70 3.88 -5.33
N THR A 94 -6.76 4.79 -5.19
CA THR A 94 -6.35 5.67 -6.28
C THR A 94 -5.32 4.92 -7.12
N VAL A 95 -5.56 4.84 -8.43
CA VAL A 95 -4.69 4.12 -9.37
C VAL A 95 -4.32 5.06 -10.51
N ASP A 96 -3.03 5.26 -10.74
CA ASP A 96 -2.51 6.09 -11.83
C ASP A 96 -1.57 5.27 -12.73
N LEU A 97 -1.65 5.48 -14.04
CA LEU A 97 -0.65 4.98 -14.97
C LEU A 97 0.70 5.64 -14.70
N GLN A 98 1.73 4.82 -14.46
CA GLN A 98 3.10 5.28 -14.21
C GLN A 98 3.96 5.25 -15.48
N SER A 99 3.93 4.13 -16.21
CA SER A 99 4.71 3.94 -17.43
C SER A 99 4.12 2.82 -18.28
N GLU A 100 4.44 2.83 -19.58
CA GLU A 100 4.03 1.78 -20.52
C GLU A 100 5.07 1.61 -21.63
N THR A 101 5.12 0.41 -22.23
CA THR A 101 5.90 0.08 -23.44
C THR A 101 5.02 -0.47 -24.57
N CYS A 102 3.72 -0.20 -24.49
CA CYS A 102 2.66 -0.57 -25.41
C CYS A 102 2.29 0.61 -26.32
N GLY A 103 2.94 0.73 -27.48
CA GLY A 103 2.57 1.73 -28.50
C GLY A 103 1.13 1.61 -29.08
N TRP A 104 0.35 0.64 -28.60
CA TRP A 104 -1.06 0.40 -28.95
C TRP A 104 -2.01 0.60 -27.75
N LEU A 105 -1.52 1.16 -26.63
CA LEU A 105 -2.34 1.46 -25.47
C LEU A 105 -3.24 2.66 -25.76
N SER A 106 -4.54 2.49 -25.57
CA SER A 106 -5.52 3.58 -25.69
C SER A 106 -6.12 3.88 -24.33
N GLN A 107 -6.68 5.08 -24.16
CA GLN A 107 -7.26 5.51 -22.88
C GLN A 107 -8.29 4.53 -22.28
N PRO A 108 -9.23 3.94 -23.06
CA PRO A 108 -10.15 2.94 -22.51
C PRO A 108 -9.44 1.67 -22.00
N ILE A 109 -8.31 1.30 -22.62
CA ILE A 109 -7.51 0.14 -22.17
C ILE A 109 -6.80 0.49 -20.86
N VAL A 110 -6.27 1.72 -20.72
CA VAL A 110 -5.68 2.19 -19.46
C VAL A 110 -6.70 2.13 -18.33
N GLU A 111 -7.93 2.59 -18.56
CA GLU A 111 -9.02 2.57 -17.58
C GLU A 111 -9.38 1.13 -17.18
N PHE A 112 -9.49 0.22 -18.16
CA PHE A 112 -9.71 -1.20 -17.90
C PHE A 112 -8.59 -1.82 -17.05
N PHE A 113 -7.32 -1.49 -17.34
CA PHE A 113 -6.21 -1.98 -16.53
C PHE A 113 -6.16 -1.34 -15.14
N ALA A 114 -6.54 -0.07 -15.00
CA ALA A 114 -6.65 0.58 -13.69
C ALA A 114 -7.70 -0.10 -12.81
N GLU A 115 -8.84 -0.51 -13.37
CA GLU A 115 -9.81 -1.38 -12.68
C GLU A 115 -9.22 -2.78 -12.40
N SER A 116 -8.45 -3.33 -13.34
CA SER A 116 -7.79 -4.62 -13.15
C SER A 116 -6.75 -4.60 -12.01
N VAL A 117 -6.09 -3.47 -11.75
CA VAL A 117 -5.21 -3.30 -10.57
C VAL A 117 -6.00 -3.57 -9.30
N GLN A 118 -7.24 -3.07 -9.19
CA GLN A 118 -8.08 -3.28 -8.03
C GLN A 118 -8.34 -4.78 -7.80
N HIS A 119 -8.74 -5.49 -8.85
CA HIS A 119 -8.94 -6.94 -8.77
C HIS A 119 -7.66 -7.71 -8.42
N ALA A 120 -6.53 -7.30 -8.97
CA ALA A 120 -5.25 -7.96 -8.70
C ALA A 120 -4.78 -7.71 -7.25
N VAL A 121 -4.97 -6.50 -6.72
CA VAL A 121 -4.66 -6.16 -5.32
C VAL A 121 -5.54 -6.92 -4.34
N LEU A 122 -6.82 -7.15 -4.64
CA LEU A 122 -7.70 -7.99 -3.80
C LEU A 122 -7.09 -9.39 -3.60
N VAL A 123 -6.68 -10.02 -4.70
CA VAL A 123 -6.10 -11.37 -4.67
C VAL A 123 -4.73 -11.38 -3.99
N GLU A 124 -3.87 -10.40 -4.30
CA GLU A 124 -2.53 -10.37 -3.73
C GLU A 124 -2.55 -10.01 -2.24
N PHE A 125 -3.49 -9.17 -1.80
CA PHE A 125 -3.63 -8.87 -0.38
C PHE A 125 -4.14 -10.08 0.40
N ASP A 126 -5.08 -10.86 -0.12
CA ASP A 126 -5.47 -12.15 0.50
C ASP A 126 -4.25 -13.07 0.66
N ARG A 127 -3.39 -13.17 -0.37
CA ARG A 127 -2.15 -13.96 -0.31
C ARG A 127 -1.16 -13.42 0.73
N TYR A 128 -1.04 -12.10 0.85
CA TYR A 128 -0.22 -11.42 1.84
C TYR A 128 -0.69 -11.70 3.27
N ILE A 129 -2.01 -11.70 3.51
CA ILE A 129 -2.62 -12.11 4.77
C ILE A 129 -2.28 -13.57 5.07
N GLU A 130 -2.53 -14.48 4.12
CA GLU A 130 -2.32 -15.92 4.28
C GLU A 130 -0.85 -16.28 4.56
N ALA A 131 0.10 -15.52 4.00
CA ALA A 131 1.53 -15.67 4.27
C ALA A 131 1.96 -15.23 5.69
N GLY A 132 1.05 -14.65 6.47
CA GLY A 132 1.30 -14.15 7.82
C GLY A 132 2.12 -12.85 7.85
N ASP A 133 2.24 -12.15 6.73
CA ASP A 133 3.04 -10.92 6.65
C ASP A 133 2.40 -9.73 7.37
N LEU A 134 1.08 -9.79 7.63
CA LEU A 134 0.39 -8.88 8.54
C LEU A 134 1.02 -8.89 9.94
N SER A 135 1.15 -10.05 10.56
CA SER A 135 1.71 -10.19 11.91
C SER A 135 3.17 -9.73 11.96
N LYS A 136 3.97 -10.06 10.94
CA LYS A 136 5.35 -9.57 10.83
C LYS A 136 5.43 -8.05 10.68
N THR A 137 4.44 -7.43 10.05
CA THR A 137 4.39 -5.98 9.89
C THR A 137 4.02 -5.31 11.21
N GLU A 138 3.09 -5.88 11.96
CA GLU A 138 2.78 -5.42 13.33
C GLU A 138 4.00 -5.55 14.25
N GLU A 139 4.67 -6.71 14.29
CA GLU A 139 5.89 -6.92 15.08
C GLU A 139 7.03 -5.96 14.70
N ARG A 140 7.20 -5.67 13.40
CA ARG A 140 8.19 -4.69 12.92
C ARG A 140 7.87 -3.28 13.42
N MET A 141 6.60 -2.91 13.41
CA MET A 141 6.13 -1.61 13.90
C MET A 141 6.26 -1.48 15.42
N GLU A 142 5.96 -2.55 16.17
CA GLU A 142 6.18 -2.59 17.63
C GLU A 142 7.66 -2.43 17.98
N LYS A 143 8.56 -3.16 17.30
CA LYS A 143 10.01 -3.00 17.50
C LYS A 143 10.50 -1.59 17.16
N LEU A 144 10.02 -1.02 16.07
CA LEU A 144 10.35 0.36 15.70
C LEU A 144 9.79 1.37 16.73
N ALA A 145 8.62 1.10 17.32
CA ALA A 145 8.07 1.93 18.38
C ALA A 145 8.90 1.82 19.66
N GLU A 146 9.29 0.61 20.07
CA GLU A 146 10.19 0.37 21.21
C GLU A 146 11.56 1.03 21.01
N GLU A 147 12.15 0.91 19.81
CA GLU A 147 13.41 1.58 19.47
C GLU A 147 13.27 3.11 19.48
N ASN A 148 12.14 3.65 19.03
CA ASN A 148 11.84 5.09 19.10
C ASN A 148 11.56 5.57 20.54
N GLU A 149 10.92 4.76 21.38
CA GLU A 149 10.74 5.05 22.81
C GLU A 149 12.07 4.99 23.56
N LEU A 150 12.94 4.02 23.24
CA LEU A 150 14.29 3.90 23.79
C LEU A 150 15.21 5.05 23.33
N SER A 151 15.05 5.52 22.10
CA SER A 151 15.81 6.68 21.58
C SER A 151 15.23 8.04 22.01
N GLN A 152 13.94 8.13 22.35
CA GLN A 152 13.39 9.26 23.11
C GLN A 152 13.77 9.21 24.61
N GLY A 153 14.14 8.03 25.13
CA GLY A 153 14.67 7.84 26.48
C GLY A 153 16.14 8.24 26.67
N PHE A 154 16.86 8.63 25.61
CA PHE A 154 18.29 8.96 25.65
C PHE A 154 18.64 10.38 25.21
N VAL A 155 17.72 11.35 25.33
CA VAL A 155 18.12 12.76 25.52
C VAL A 155 18.36 12.96 27.02
N GLY A 156 19.45 12.35 27.49
CA GLY A 156 19.96 12.54 28.83
C GLY A 156 20.36 13.99 29.05
N MET A 157 19.76 14.60 30.06
CA MET A 157 20.49 14.99 31.27
C MET A 157 21.94 15.41 31.02
N TYR A 158 22.14 16.65 30.57
CA TYR A 158 23.33 17.42 30.87
C TYR A 158 22.92 18.84 31.28
N LEU A 159 23.50 19.23 32.41
CA LEU A 159 23.39 20.46 33.20
C LEU A 159 23.15 21.75 32.42
#